data_AF-A0A9R0A202-F1
#
_entry.id   AF-A0A9R0A202-F1
#
_cell.length_a   1.000
_cell.length_b   1.000
_cell.length_c   1.000
_cell.angle_alpha   90.00
_cell.angle_beta   90.00
_cell.angle_gamma   90.00
#
_symmetry.space_group_name_H-M   'P 1'
#
loop_
_entity.id
_entity.type
_entity.pdbx_description
1 polymer ?
#
loop_
_entity_poly.entity_id
_entity_poly.type
_entity_poly.pdbx_seq_one_letter_code
_entity_poly.pdbx_strand_id
1 'polypeptide(L)'
;MRSWDNLYITVDQLQEQTAFGNKLVSNLILTNLKTGLNLSMSYREDVEYEEQEEELQDEEVLEEVEEQVEEGLVEACGKQTPNPHHADAAEEPGEEGETKPKHKPFVPALVPPKIPDGEKVDFDDIHRKRMHNEAHFESRKKEEEEMINLTQRIENRRAERAEQHRIRTEREKERQIKLAEEKARKEEEDAKKKADDDAKKKKVLASFQYTGYMQRRDKRGGPKKQTGREKKKTILSERRKELNIENLSADKLRETANELWKWMRQLEAEKFELQYRYMCQKYEITVLRNRVSDHQKNTKVSRSKRGLQK
;
A
#
# COMPACT_ATOMS: atom_id res chain seq x y z
N MET A 1 -21.00 97.71 6.55
CA MET A 1 -20.92 96.49 7.37
C MET A 1 -22.09 95.58 7.02
N ARG A 2 -21.86 94.59 6.14
CA ARG A 2 -22.73 93.51 5.63
C ARG A 2 -21.96 92.99 4.39
N SER A 3 -21.63 91.74 4.15
CA SER A 3 -21.89 90.47 4.82
C SER A 3 -20.78 89.51 4.33
N TRP A 4 -19.94 88.99 5.23
CA TRP A 4 -19.03 87.87 4.92
C TRP A 4 -19.70 86.51 5.24
N ASP A 5 -20.93 86.54 5.74
CA ASP A 5 -21.66 85.38 6.27
C ASP A 5 -22.19 84.43 5.17
N ASN A 6 -22.01 84.76 3.89
CA ASN A 6 -22.56 83.96 2.79
C ASN A 6 -21.56 82.97 2.16
N LEU A 7 -20.31 82.92 2.63
CA LEU A 7 -19.29 81.99 2.13
C LEU A 7 -19.01 80.80 3.06
N TYR A 8 -19.45 80.87 4.33
CA TYR A 8 -19.25 79.81 5.31
C TYR A 8 -20.34 78.72 5.24
N ILE A 9 -21.53 79.07 4.72
CA ILE A 9 -22.66 78.13 4.60
C ILE A 9 -22.41 77.06 3.53
N THR A 10 -21.58 77.35 2.51
CA THR A 10 -21.35 76.42 1.39
C THR A 10 -20.29 75.35 1.70
N VAL A 11 -19.29 75.65 2.53
CA VAL A 11 -18.23 74.68 2.89
C VAL A 11 -18.75 73.65 3.89
N ASP A 12 -19.49 74.08 4.91
CA ASP A 12 -20.08 73.16 5.89
C ASP A 12 -21.16 72.27 5.26
N GLN A 13 -21.96 72.78 4.34
CA GLN A 13 -22.92 71.96 3.58
C GLN A 13 -22.21 70.92 2.67
N LEU A 14 -21.09 71.27 2.04
CA LEU A 14 -20.30 70.32 1.24
C LEU A 14 -19.61 69.26 2.12
N GLN A 15 -19.17 69.64 3.32
CA GLN A 15 -18.55 68.74 4.29
C GLN A 15 -19.57 67.78 4.92
N GLU A 16 -20.80 68.25 5.17
CA GLU A 16 -21.90 67.39 5.61
C GLU A 16 -22.38 66.41 4.52
N GLN A 17 -22.45 66.85 3.26
CA GLN A 17 -22.83 65.97 2.14
C GLN A 17 -21.77 64.88 1.90
N THR A 18 -20.48 65.21 1.98
CA THR A 18 -19.39 64.22 1.88
C THR A 18 -19.36 63.29 3.09
N ALA A 19 -19.61 63.78 4.31
CA ALA A 19 -19.73 62.94 5.50
C ALA A 19 -20.95 61.99 5.44
N PHE A 20 -22.07 62.44 4.88
CA PHE A 20 -23.27 61.63 4.67
C PHE A 20 -23.04 60.55 3.60
N GLY A 21 -22.41 60.91 2.47
CA GLY A 21 -22.00 59.96 1.44
C GLY A 21 -21.03 58.90 1.96
N ASN A 22 -20.03 59.29 2.75
CA ASN A 22 -19.08 58.35 3.36
C ASN A 22 -19.76 57.40 4.37
N LYS A 23 -20.74 57.88 5.15
CA LYS A 23 -21.54 57.02 6.05
C LYS A 23 -22.40 56.03 5.27
N LEU A 24 -23.01 56.45 4.16
CA LEU A 24 -23.81 55.56 3.30
C LEU A 24 -22.95 54.48 2.65
N VAL A 25 -21.77 54.84 2.12
CA VAL A 25 -20.83 53.89 1.52
C VAL A 25 -20.29 52.91 2.56
N SER A 26 -19.92 53.40 3.76
CA SER A 26 -19.47 52.55 4.85
C SER A 26 -20.57 51.59 5.32
N ASN A 27 -21.81 52.06 5.44
CA ASN A 27 -22.94 51.21 5.81
C ASN A 27 -23.22 50.16 4.73
N LEU A 28 -23.15 50.53 3.44
CA LEU A 28 -23.35 49.61 2.34
C LEU A 28 -22.27 48.50 2.33
N ILE A 29 -21.01 48.87 2.56
CA ILE A 29 -19.88 47.93 2.66
C ILE A 29 -20.07 47.00 3.87
N LEU A 30 -20.42 47.55 5.04
CA LEU A 30 -20.68 46.76 6.25
C LEU A 30 -21.87 45.81 6.07
N THR A 31 -22.95 46.24 5.41
CA THR A 31 -24.08 45.36 5.11
C THR A 31 -23.70 44.25 4.14
N ASN A 32 -22.90 44.53 3.11
CA ASN A 32 -22.44 43.52 2.15
C ASN A 32 -21.45 42.53 2.79
N LEU A 33 -20.57 43.00 3.68
CA LEU A 33 -19.69 42.13 4.46
C LEU A 33 -20.49 41.23 5.42
N LYS A 34 -21.53 41.78 6.05
CA LYS A 34 -22.36 41.04 7.02
C LYS A 34 -23.28 40.02 6.33
N THR A 35 -23.83 40.34 5.16
CA THR A 35 -24.59 39.37 4.35
C THR A 35 -23.66 38.30 3.78
N GLY A 36 -22.45 38.65 3.33
CA GLY A 36 -21.44 37.69 2.88
C GLY A 36 -20.98 36.73 3.99
N LEU A 37 -20.74 37.24 5.19
CA LEU A 37 -20.39 36.43 6.37
C LEU A 37 -21.55 35.49 6.77
N ASN A 38 -22.78 36.00 6.85
CA ASN A 38 -23.96 35.18 7.17
C ASN A 38 -24.18 34.08 6.12
N LEU A 39 -23.99 34.39 4.83
CA LEU A 39 -24.09 33.39 3.77
C LEU A 39 -23.01 32.32 3.93
N SER A 40 -21.75 32.73 4.20
CA SER A 40 -20.65 31.79 4.42
C SER A 40 -20.83 30.89 5.65
N MET A 41 -21.47 31.41 6.71
CA MET A 41 -21.81 30.63 7.90
C MET A 41 -22.93 29.62 7.62
N SER A 42 -24.00 30.04 6.93
CA SER A 42 -25.08 29.13 6.51
C SER A 42 -24.55 28.01 5.62
N TYR A 43 -23.67 28.33 4.67
CA TYR A 43 -23.02 27.31 3.82
C TYR A 43 -22.09 26.37 4.59
N ARG A 44 -21.46 26.84 5.68
CA ARG A 44 -20.61 25.99 6.52
C ARG A 44 -21.46 25.06 7.40
N GLU A 45 -22.54 25.58 7.97
CA GLU A 45 -23.51 24.76 8.73
C GLU A 45 -24.16 23.68 7.84
N ASP A 46 -24.54 24.01 6.60
CA ASP A 46 -25.13 23.02 5.67
C ASP A 46 -24.14 21.89 5.29
N VAL A 47 -22.85 22.21 5.16
CA VAL A 47 -21.80 21.21 4.84
C VAL A 47 -21.47 20.34 6.06
N GLU A 48 -21.42 20.92 7.27
CA GLU A 48 -21.22 20.18 8.51
C GLU A 48 -22.40 19.22 8.79
N TYR A 49 -23.62 19.61 8.41
CA TYR A 49 -24.82 18.77 8.54
C TYR A 49 -24.80 17.58 7.55
N GLU A 50 -24.39 17.80 6.30
CA GLU A 50 -24.24 16.72 5.29
C GLU A 50 -23.09 15.75 5.65
N GLU A 51 -21.97 16.24 6.21
CA GLU A 51 -20.88 15.35 6.68
C GLU A 51 -21.30 14.48 7.88
N GLN A 52 -22.08 15.01 8.82
CA GLN A 52 -22.64 14.22 9.93
C GLN A 52 -23.65 13.16 9.46
N GLU A 53 -24.45 13.46 8.43
CA GLU A 53 -25.42 12.50 7.88
C GLU A 53 -24.73 11.35 7.12
N GLU A 54 -23.60 11.62 6.43
CA GLU A 54 -22.74 10.56 5.86
C GLU A 54 -22.06 9.72 6.97
N GLU A 55 -21.57 10.34 8.04
CA GLU A 55 -20.89 9.64 9.15
C GLU A 55 -21.84 8.70 9.91
N LEU A 56 -23.07 9.15 10.18
CA LEU A 56 -24.14 8.32 10.77
C LEU A 56 -24.53 7.15 9.87
N GLN A 57 -24.55 7.35 8.55
CA GLN A 57 -24.91 6.32 7.58
C GLN A 57 -23.80 5.28 7.40
N ASP A 58 -22.53 5.69 7.54
CA ASP A 58 -21.38 4.78 7.57
C ASP A 58 -21.31 3.99 8.90
N GLU A 59 -21.67 4.60 10.04
CA GLU A 59 -21.79 3.92 11.35
C GLU A 59 -22.91 2.87 11.36
N GLU A 60 -24.10 3.19 10.83
CA GLU A 60 -25.23 2.25 10.71
C GLU A 60 -24.86 1.03 9.83
N VAL A 61 -24.10 1.25 8.75
CA VAL A 61 -23.60 0.17 7.89
C VAL A 61 -22.52 -0.67 8.59
N LEU A 62 -21.73 -0.08 9.49
CA LEU A 62 -20.73 -0.82 10.26
C LEU A 62 -21.39 -1.71 11.32
N GLU A 63 -22.39 -1.19 12.03
CA GLU A 63 -23.19 -1.93 13.01
C GLU A 63 -23.92 -3.13 12.35
N GLU A 64 -24.55 -2.94 11.18
CA GLU A 64 -25.17 -4.03 10.41
C GLU A 64 -24.18 -5.11 9.98
N VAL A 65 -22.91 -4.75 9.73
CA VAL A 65 -21.86 -5.70 9.36
C VAL A 65 -21.34 -6.43 10.59
N GLU A 66 -21.22 -5.76 11.73
CA GLU A 66 -20.76 -6.34 12.98
C GLU A 66 -21.80 -7.31 13.56
N GLU A 67 -23.09 -6.97 13.50
CA GLU A 67 -24.21 -7.87 13.88
C GLU A 67 -24.23 -9.13 13.00
N GLN A 68 -23.97 -9.01 11.68
CA GLN A 68 -23.85 -10.15 10.77
C GLN A 68 -22.62 -11.04 11.04
N VAL A 69 -21.53 -10.46 11.56
CA VAL A 69 -20.34 -11.21 11.97
C VAL A 69 -20.59 -11.92 13.29
N GLU A 70 -21.29 -11.28 14.22
CA GLU A 70 -21.65 -11.86 15.52
C GLU A 70 -22.64 -13.02 15.33
N GLU A 71 -23.71 -12.84 14.55
CA GLU A 71 -24.65 -13.92 14.17
C GLU A 71 -23.95 -15.09 13.45
N GLY A 72 -22.96 -14.81 12.60
CA GLY A 72 -22.15 -15.82 11.93
C GLY A 72 -21.19 -16.58 12.86
N LEU A 73 -20.83 -16.00 14.00
CA LEU A 73 -19.95 -16.64 15.00
C LEU A 73 -20.76 -17.50 16.00
N VAL A 74 -22.00 -17.13 16.32
CA VAL A 74 -22.86 -17.91 17.23
C VAL A 74 -23.32 -19.23 16.60
N GLU A 75 -23.46 -19.30 15.27
CA GLU A 75 -23.83 -20.54 14.56
C GLU A 75 -22.66 -21.56 14.46
N ALA A 76 -21.42 -21.13 14.70
CA ALA A 76 -20.22 -21.96 14.53
C ALA A 76 -19.75 -22.68 15.81
N CYS A 77 -20.24 -22.33 17.00
CA CYS A 77 -19.77 -22.92 18.27
C CYS A 77 -20.86 -23.77 18.95
N GLY A 78 -21.11 -24.95 18.38
CA GLY A 78 -22.04 -25.92 18.94
C GLY A 78 -21.56 -27.36 18.78
N LYS A 79 -20.46 -27.74 19.43
CA LYS A 79 -20.27 -29.04 20.13
C LYS A 79 -18.83 -29.29 20.61
N GLN A 80 -18.76 -29.60 21.91
CA GLN A 80 -17.86 -30.49 22.65
C GLN A 80 -16.65 -29.92 23.41
N THR A 81 -16.53 -30.53 24.59
CA THR A 81 -15.93 -30.14 25.87
C THR A 81 -14.47 -30.59 26.04
N PRO A 82 -13.74 -30.02 27.01
CA PRO A 82 -12.33 -30.35 27.30
C PRO A 82 -12.17 -31.34 28.46
N ASN A 83 -11.06 -32.10 28.50
CA ASN A 83 -9.99 -32.14 29.54
C ASN A 83 -9.15 -33.47 29.48
N PRO A 84 -8.06 -33.71 30.27
CA PRO A 84 -6.71 -33.98 29.75
C PRO A 84 -6.06 -35.28 30.30
N HIS A 85 -4.95 -35.74 29.71
CA HIS A 85 -3.87 -36.55 30.34
C HIS A 85 -2.86 -36.94 29.24
N HIS A 86 -1.58 -36.52 29.28
CA HIS A 86 -0.41 -37.06 30.01
C HIS A 86 0.27 -38.29 29.37
N ALA A 87 1.60 -38.33 29.59
CA ALA A 87 2.59 -39.40 29.38
C ALA A 87 3.36 -39.31 28.04
N ASP A 88 4.69 -39.35 27.96
CA ASP A 88 5.71 -39.53 29.00
C ASP A 88 7.15 -39.24 28.50
N ALA A 89 8.04 -39.01 29.48
CA ALA A 89 9.44 -39.43 29.63
C ALA A 89 10.53 -39.04 28.59
N ALA A 90 11.59 -38.29 28.98
CA ALA A 90 12.80 -38.66 29.77
C ALA A 90 13.91 -39.27 28.87
N GLU A 91 15.22 -39.16 29.07
CA GLU A 91 16.14 -38.62 30.09
C GLU A 91 17.57 -38.54 29.47
N GLU A 92 18.51 -37.92 30.19
CA GLU A 92 19.97 -37.70 29.99
C GLU A 92 20.84 -39.01 30.07
N PRO A 93 22.19 -39.08 30.32
CA PRO A 93 23.40 -38.19 30.21
C PRO A 93 24.75 -38.90 29.76
N GLY A 94 25.89 -38.17 29.82
CA GLY A 94 27.29 -38.67 30.03
C GLY A 94 28.15 -38.96 28.78
N GLU A 95 29.50 -38.83 28.70
CA GLU A 95 30.60 -38.51 29.63
C GLU A 95 31.92 -38.23 28.81
N GLU A 96 32.80 -37.40 29.39
CA GLU A 96 34.29 -37.39 29.46
C GLU A 96 35.29 -37.52 28.27
N GLY A 97 36.39 -36.75 28.38
CA GLY A 97 37.68 -37.00 27.69
C GLY A 97 38.69 -35.83 27.67
N GLU A 98 39.60 -35.78 28.66
CA GLU A 98 40.71 -34.83 28.91
C GLU A 98 41.80 -34.76 27.81
N THR A 99 42.60 -33.69 27.57
CA THR A 99 43.85 -33.31 28.30
C THR A 99 44.58 -32.15 27.55
N LYS A 100 45.25 -31.21 28.28
CA LYS A 100 46.30 -30.26 27.80
C LYS A 100 47.70 -30.95 27.87
N PRO A 101 48.89 -30.39 27.47
CA PRO A 101 49.29 -29.04 26.98
C PRO A 101 50.28 -29.01 25.78
N LYS A 102 50.50 -27.83 25.16
CA LYS A 102 51.56 -27.60 24.14
C LYS A 102 52.91 -27.23 24.80
N HIS A 103 53.93 -28.07 24.58
CA HIS A 103 55.32 -27.88 24.98
C HIS A 103 56.06 -26.89 24.06
N LYS A 104 56.83 -25.95 24.63
CA LYS A 104 57.71 -25.02 23.90
C LYS A 104 58.99 -25.76 23.50
N PRO A 105 59.47 -25.72 22.25
CA PRO A 105 60.82 -26.18 21.95
C PRO A 105 61.85 -25.10 22.35
N PHE A 106 62.74 -25.51 23.24
CA PHE A 106 63.99 -24.85 23.61
C PHE A 106 64.89 -24.74 22.37
N VAL A 107 65.26 -23.52 21.97
CA VAL A 107 66.27 -23.26 20.92
C VAL A 107 67.64 -23.13 21.60
N PRO A 108 68.59 -24.05 21.35
CA PRO A 108 69.97 -23.85 21.80
C PRO A 108 70.60 -22.68 21.05
N ALA A 109 71.35 -21.85 21.78
CA ALA A 109 72.00 -20.64 21.28
C ALA A 109 72.93 -20.92 20.08
N LEU A 110 72.73 -20.15 19.00
CA LEU A 110 73.63 -20.07 17.84
C LEU A 110 74.99 -19.54 18.29
N VAL A 111 75.99 -20.40 18.34
CA VAL A 111 77.41 -20.01 18.29
C VAL A 111 77.74 -19.76 16.82
N PRO A 112 78.21 -18.56 16.42
CA PRO A 112 78.65 -18.32 15.05
C PRO A 112 79.89 -19.19 14.77
N PRO A 113 79.86 -20.10 13.79
CA PRO A 113 81.04 -20.87 13.42
C PRO A 113 82.14 -19.91 12.94
N LYS A 114 83.33 -20.03 13.53
CA LYS A 114 84.54 -19.33 13.09
C LYS A 114 84.79 -19.71 11.62
N ILE A 115 84.92 -18.72 10.76
CA ILE A 115 85.37 -18.87 9.37
C ILE A 115 86.87 -19.15 9.42
N PRO A 116 87.36 -20.34 9.01
CA PRO A 116 88.78 -20.56 8.82
C PRO A 116 89.20 -19.92 7.48
N ASP A 117 90.26 -19.12 7.57
CA ASP A 117 90.93 -18.47 6.45
C ASP A 117 91.32 -19.46 5.34
N GLY A 118 91.00 -19.08 4.09
CA GLY A 118 91.90 -19.29 2.96
C GLY A 118 91.94 -20.67 2.29
N GLU A 119 90.90 -21.50 2.40
CA GLU A 119 90.81 -22.69 1.55
C GLU A 119 90.35 -22.30 0.14
N LYS A 120 91.19 -22.62 -0.85
CA LYS A 120 90.94 -22.50 -2.28
C LYS A 120 89.47 -22.83 -2.56
N VAL A 121 88.73 -21.83 -3.04
CA VAL A 121 87.36 -22.02 -3.52
C VAL A 121 87.40 -23.03 -4.65
N ASP A 122 87.09 -24.28 -4.34
CA ASP A 122 87.02 -25.36 -5.31
C ASP A 122 85.83 -25.05 -6.23
N PHE A 123 86.12 -24.63 -7.46
CA PHE A 123 85.07 -24.25 -8.43
C PHE A 123 84.14 -25.43 -8.73
N ASP A 124 84.66 -26.66 -8.58
CA ASP A 124 83.86 -27.88 -8.63
C ASP A 124 82.93 -28.02 -7.40
N ASP A 125 83.32 -27.55 -6.22
CA ASP A 125 82.45 -27.54 -5.03
C ASP A 125 81.32 -26.51 -5.14
N ILE A 126 81.59 -25.33 -5.72
CA ILE A 126 80.54 -24.34 -6.03
C ILE A 126 79.56 -24.89 -7.08
N HIS A 127 80.06 -25.57 -8.12
CA HIS A 127 79.19 -26.21 -9.12
C HIS A 127 78.38 -27.36 -8.52
N ARG A 128 78.99 -28.23 -7.69
CA ARG A 128 78.28 -29.29 -6.96
C ARG A 128 77.21 -28.71 -6.02
N LYS A 129 77.50 -27.63 -5.29
CA LYS A 129 76.53 -26.94 -4.41
C LYS A 129 75.40 -26.26 -5.18
N ARG A 130 75.68 -25.68 -6.36
CA ARG A 130 74.64 -25.13 -7.26
C ARG A 130 73.73 -26.22 -7.81
N MET A 131 74.29 -27.33 -8.29
CA MET A 131 73.53 -28.51 -8.75
C MET A 131 72.71 -29.16 -7.62
N HIS A 132 73.24 -29.20 -6.40
CA HIS A 132 72.53 -29.73 -5.23
C HIS A 132 71.36 -28.84 -4.80
N ASN A 133 71.51 -27.52 -4.87
CA ASN A 133 70.44 -26.56 -4.59
C ASN A 133 69.37 -26.55 -5.70
N GLU A 134 69.76 -26.63 -6.98
CA GLU A 134 68.84 -26.80 -8.12
C GLU A 134 68.01 -28.08 -7.97
N ALA A 135 68.62 -29.19 -7.54
CA ALA A 135 67.92 -30.43 -7.25
C ALA A 135 66.87 -30.30 -6.12
N HIS A 136 67.11 -29.46 -5.10
CA HIS A 136 66.11 -29.20 -4.05
C HIS A 136 64.92 -28.38 -4.57
N PHE A 137 65.15 -27.39 -5.43
CA PHE A 137 64.06 -26.64 -6.08
C PHE A 137 63.24 -27.53 -7.02
N GLU A 138 63.88 -28.39 -7.81
CA GLU A 138 63.16 -29.35 -8.65
C GLU A 138 62.40 -30.40 -7.83
N SER A 139 62.98 -30.88 -6.72
CA SER A 139 62.31 -31.82 -5.81
C SER A 139 61.09 -31.17 -5.15
N ARG A 140 61.21 -29.93 -4.66
CA ARG A 140 60.09 -29.18 -4.08
C ARG A 140 59.01 -28.88 -5.11
N LYS A 141 59.40 -28.48 -6.32
CA LYS A 141 58.45 -28.21 -7.40
C LYS A 141 57.65 -29.46 -7.79
N LYS A 142 58.31 -30.62 -7.89
CA LYS A 142 57.64 -31.91 -8.13
C LYS A 142 56.69 -32.28 -6.98
N GLU A 143 57.13 -32.09 -5.73
CA GLU A 143 56.30 -32.35 -4.55
C GLU A 143 55.09 -31.39 -4.47
N GLU A 144 55.27 -30.10 -4.79
CA GLU A 144 54.19 -29.11 -4.86
C GLU A 144 53.19 -29.43 -5.97
N GLU A 145 53.66 -29.80 -7.16
CA GLU A 145 52.81 -30.23 -8.28
C GLU A 145 52.01 -31.50 -7.92
N GLU A 146 52.62 -32.46 -7.22
CA GLU A 146 51.94 -33.66 -6.72
C GLU A 146 50.89 -33.32 -5.65
N MET A 147 51.21 -32.42 -4.72
CA MET A 147 50.29 -31.94 -3.68
C MET A 147 49.11 -31.18 -4.28
N ILE A 148 49.35 -30.34 -5.29
CA ILE A 148 48.30 -29.63 -6.03
C ILE A 148 47.42 -30.64 -6.76
N ASN A 149 47.98 -31.60 -7.48
CA ASN A 149 47.23 -32.62 -8.20
C ASN A 149 46.39 -33.50 -7.26
N LEU A 150 46.94 -33.87 -6.09
CA LEU A 150 46.21 -34.61 -5.07
C LEU A 150 45.05 -33.79 -4.50
N THR A 151 45.29 -32.51 -4.22
CA THR A 151 44.26 -31.59 -3.72
C THR A 151 43.15 -31.39 -4.74
N GLN A 152 43.49 -31.17 -6.02
CA GLN A 152 42.53 -31.08 -7.13
C GLN A 152 41.71 -32.36 -7.28
N ARG A 153 42.30 -33.55 -7.16
CA ARG A 153 41.54 -34.82 -7.17
C ARG A 153 40.61 -34.96 -5.98
N ILE A 154 40.99 -34.48 -4.79
CA ILE A 154 40.12 -34.47 -3.61
C ILE A 154 38.96 -33.47 -3.80
N GLU A 155 39.25 -32.30 -4.32
CA GLU A 155 38.27 -31.24 -4.59
C GLU A 155 37.27 -31.67 -5.66
N ASN A 156 37.73 -32.27 -6.76
CA ASN A 156 36.87 -32.84 -7.80
C ASN A 156 35.92 -33.92 -7.23
N ARG A 157 36.41 -34.83 -6.37
CA ARG A 157 35.55 -35.83 -5.70
C ARG A 157 34.58 -35.23 -4.69
N ARG A 158 34.91 -34.08 -4.08
CA ARG A 158 33.98 -33.35 -3.20
C ARG A 158 32.90 -32.65 -4.02
N ALA A 159 33.28 -31.98 -5.11
CA ALA A 159 32.36 -31.35 -6.04
C ALA A 159 31.41 -32.38 -6.67
N GLU A 160 31.92 -33.53 -7.10
CA GLU A 160 31.09 -34.61 -7.66
C GLU A 160 30.07 -35.15 -6.64
N ARG A 161 30.47 -35.35 -5.37
CA ARG A 161 29.53 -35.74 -4.31
C ARG A 161 28.49 -34.66 -4.03
N ALA A 162 28.90 -33.39 -3.99
CA ALA A 162 27.98 -32.27 -3.81
C ALA A 162 26.97 -32.21 -4.96
N GLU A 163 27.42 -32.43 -6.19
CA GLU A 163 26.58 -32.45 -7.39
C GLU A 163 25.61 -33.64 -7.39
N GLN A 164 26.08 -34.84 -7.01
CA GLN A 164 25.20 -36.00 -6.82
C GLN A 164 24.11 -35.74 -5.78
N HIS A 165 24.46 -35.06 -4.67
CA HIS A 165 23.47 -34.66 -3.67
C HIS A 165 22.47 -33.65 -4.24
N ARG A 166 22.93 -32.62 -4.98
CA ARG A 166 22.04 -31.65 -5.64
C ARG A 166 21.07 -32.35 -6.58
N ILE A 167 21.55 -33.21 -7.46
CA ILE A 167 20.71 -33.97 -8.41
C ILE A 167 19.69 -34.86 -7.67
N ARG A 168 20.07 -35.52 -6.57
CA ARG A 168 19.11 -36.29 -5.75
C ARG A 168 18.04 -35.40 -5.12
N THR A 169 18.43 -34.27 -4.54
CA THR A 169 17.48 -33.33 -3.92
C THR A 169 16.54 -32.68 -4.95
N GLU A 170 17.05 -32.39 -6.15
CA GLU A 170 16.26 -31.81 -7.24
C GLU A 170 15.25 -32.81 -7.79
N ARG A 171 15.66 -34.06 -8.04
CA ARG A 171 14.74 -35.14 -8.44
C ARG A 171 13.68 -35.44 -7.39
N GLU A 172 14.03 -35.37 -6.11
CA GLU A 172 13.05 -35.55 -5.02
C GLU A 172 12.06 -34.38 -4.97
N LYS A 173 12.55 -33.13 -5.07
CA LYS A 173 11.69 -31.95 -5.19
C LYS A 173 10.75 -32.03 -6.41
N GLU A 174 11.24 -32.49 -7.55
CA GLU A 174 10.43 -32.65 -8.76
C GLU A 174 9.31 -33.68 -8.57
N ARG A 175 9.57 -34.78 -7.85
CA ARG A 175 8.53 -35.78 -7.49
C ARG A 175 7.49 -35.19 -6.56
N GLN A 176 7.92 -34.46 -5.53
CA GLN A 176 7.01 -33.79 -4.60
C GLN A 176 6.16 -32.73 -5.31
N ILE A 177 6.75 -31.98 -6.25
CA ILE A 177 6.04 -30.99 -7.07
C ILE A 177 5.01 -31.69 -7.97
N LYS A 178 5.37 -32.79 -8.66
CA LYS A 178 4.43 -33.55 -9.50
C LYS A 178 3.25 -34.12 -8.70
N LEU A 179 3.50 -34.64 -7.51
CA LEU A 179 2.44 -35.14 -6.63
C LEU A 179 1.56 -33.99 -6.10
N ALA A 180 2.14 -32.84 -5.77
CA ALA A 180 1.41 -31.66 -5.35
C ALA A 180 0.57 -31.07 -6.50
N GLU A 181 1.10 -31.06 -7.73
CA GLU A 181 0.42 -30.57 -8.94
C GLU A 181 -0.72 -31.50 -9.36
N GLU A 182 -0.53 -32.83 -9.32
CA GLU A 182 -1.60 -33.79 -9.58
C GLU A 182 -2.70 -33.71 -8.53
N LYS A 183 -2.32 -33.56 -7.25
CA LYS A 183 -3.26 -33.34 -6.15
C LYS A 183 -4.01 -32.02 -6.30
N ALA A 184 -3.32 -30.94 -6.67
CA ALA A 184 -3.94 -29.63 -6.90
C ALA A 184 -4.87 -29.64 -8.11
N ARG A 185 -4.51 -30.33 -9.20
CA ARG A 185 -5.39 -30.50 -10.36
C ARG A 185 -6.64 -31.31 -10.03
N LYS A 186 -6.49 -32.38 -9.22
CA LYS A 186 -7.63 -33.17 -8.75
C LYS A 186 -8.54 -32.38 -7.80
N GLU A 187 -7.95 -31.57 -6.92
CA GLU A 187 -8.68 -30.67 -6.03
C GLU A 187 -9.39 -29.53 -6.79
N GLU A 188 -8.79 -29.01 -7.87
CA GLU A 188 -9.40 -28.02 -8.75
C GLU A 188 -10.58 -28.61 -9.55
N GLU A 189 -10.45 -29.84 -10.05
CA GLU A 189 -11.53 -30.57 -10.73
C GLU A 189 -12.69 -30.92 -9.77
N ASP A 190 -12.39 -31.35 -8.53
CA ASP A 190 -13.40 -31.63 -7.50
C ASP A 190 -14.06 -30.34 -6.97
N ALA A 191 -13.30 -29.24 -6.82
CA ALA A 191 -13.84 -27.93 -6.46
C ALA A 191 -14.75 -27.37 -7.56
N LYS A 192 -14.38 -27.55 -8.83
CA LYS A 192 -15.21 -27.14 -9.97
C LYS A 192 -16.49 -27.97 -10.05
N LYS A 193 -16.40 -29.29 -9.86
CA LYS A 193 -17.58 -30.17 -9.83
C LYS A 193 -18.50 -29.85 -8.65
N LYS A 194 -17.93 -29.56 -7.47
CA LYS A 194 -18.68 -29.12 -6.29
C LYS A 194 -19.37 -27.78 -6.51
N ALA A 195 -18.70 -26.82 -7.15
CA ALA A 195 -19.28 -25.54 -7.53
C ALA A 195 -20.40 -25.69 -8.58
N ASP A 196 -20.23 -26.55 -9.57
CA ASP A 196 -21.26 -26.83 -10.59
C ASP A 196 -22.48 -27.55 -9.99
N ASP A 197 -22.28 -28.50 -9.08
CA ASP A 197 -23.38 -29.19 -8.40
C ASP A 197 -24.10 -28.28 -7.40
N ASP A 198 -23.38 -27.41 -6.68
CA ASP A 198 -23.99 -26.40 -5.82
C ASP A 198 -24.68 -25.30 -6.65
N ALA A 199 -24.18 -24.96 -7.84
CA ALA A 199 -24.85 -24.06 -8.78
C ALA A 199 -26.10 -24.68 -9.39
N LYS A 200 -26.10 -25.98 -9.72
CA LYS A 200 -27.30 -26.70 -10.18
C LYS A 200 -28.33 -26.79 -9.07
N LYS A 201 -27.94 -27.16 -7.84
CA LYS A 201 -28.82 -27.14 -6.66
C LYS A 201 -29.38 -25.74 -6.41
N LYS A 202 -28.54 -24.71 -6.46
CA LYS A 202 -28.95 -23.30 -6.32
C LYS A 202 -29.89 -22.87 -7.44
N LYS A 203 -29.69 -23.27 -8.70
CA LYS A 203 -30.60 -22.95 -9.82
C LYS A 203 -31.97 -23.61 -9.64
N VAL A 204 -32.00 -24.87 -9.21
CA VAL A 204 -33.24 -25.59 -8.90
C VAL A 204 -33.97 -24.94 -7.71
N LEU A 205 -33.25 -24.52 -6.67
CA LEU A 205 -33.81 -23.87 -5.49
C LEU A 205 -34.21 -22.39 -5.73
N ALA A 206 -33.45 -21.65 -6.54
CA ALA A 206 -33.70 -20.23 -6.85
C ALA A 206 -34.92 -20.03 -7.76
N SER A 207 -35.38 -21.08 -8.45
CA SER A 207 -36.63 -21.04 -9.20
C SER A 207 -37.87 -20.98 -8.29
N PHE A 208 -37.75 -21.24 -6.98
CA PHE A 208 -38.87 -21.33 -6.03
C PHE A 208 -39.03 -20.07 -5.14
N GLN A 209 -38.97 -18.86 -5.71
CA GLN A 209 -39.23 -17.60 -4.97
C GLN A 209 -38.16 -17.15 -3.96
N TYR A 210 -36.94 -16.90 -4.44
CA TYR A 210 -35.93 -16.13 -3.69
C TYR A 210 -35.27 -15.06 -4.58
N THR A 211 -36.12 -14.19 -5.14
CA THR A 211 -35.79 -13.33 -6.29
C THR A 211 -35.05 -12.02 -5.95
N GLY A 212 -34.71 -11.75 -4.69
CA GLY A 212 -34.04 -10.50 -4.30
C GLY A 212 -32.54 -10.61 -4.03
N TYR A 213 -32.13 -11.66 -3.30
CA TYR A 213 -30.80 -11.72 -2.68
C TYR A 213 -29.75 -12.43 -3.54
N MET A 214 -30.14 -13.48 -4.27
CA MET A 214 -29.20 -14.19 -5.17
C MET A 214 -28.81 -13.39 -6.40
N GLN A 215 -29.69 -12.51 -6.89
CA GLN A 215 -29.42 -11.66 -8.04
C GLN A 215 -28.42 -10.53 -7.72
N ARG A 216 -28.27 -10.17 -6.43
CA ARG A 216 -27.20 -9.29 -5.94
C ARG A 216 -25.86 -10.03 -5.84
N ARG A 217 -25.84 -11.31 -5.45
CA ARG A 217 -24.61 -12.14 -5.41
C ARG A 217 -24.05 -12.44 -6.80
N ASP A 218 -24.88 -12.77 -7.78
CA ASP A 218 -24.39 -13.09 -9.13
C ASP A 218 -23.85 -11.83 -9.86
N LYS A 219 -24.31 -10.62 -9.50
CA LYS A 219 -23.69 -9.35 -9.94
C LYS A 219 -22.38 -9.01 -9.19
N ARG A 220 -22.16 -9.60 -8.01
CA ARG A 220 -20.93 -9.47 -7.19
C ARG A 220 -19.88 -10.56 -7.50
N GLY A 221 -20.22 -11.60 -8.27
CA GLY A 221 -19.33 -12.71 -8.63
C GLY A 221 -18.51 -12.52 -9.91
N GLY A 222 -18.69 -11.42 -10.64
CA GLY A 222 -17.75 -11.00 -11.70
C GLY A 222 -16.47 -10.38 -11.11
N PRO A 223 -15.44 -10.06 -11.92
CA PRO A 223 -14.27 -9.31 -11.46
C PRO A 223 -14.75 -8.14 -10.61
N LYS A 224 -14.28 -8.05 -9.36
CA LYS A 224 -14.77 -7.11 -8.36
C LYS A 224 -14.82 -5.72 -8.99
N LYS A 225 -16.03 -5.25 -9.32
CA LYS A 225 -16.18 -3.92 -9.92
C LYS A 225 -15.59 -2.95 -8.92
N GLN A 226 -14.57 -2.22 -9.35
CA GLN A 226 -13.84 -1.30 -8.48
C GLN A 226 -14.85 -0.42 -7.75
N THR A 227 -14.76 -0.42 -6.42
CA THR A 227 -15.70 0.32 -5.58
C THR A 227 -15.54 1.82 -5.82
N GLY A 228 -16.56 2.63 -5.49
CA GLY A 228 -16.45 4.10 -5.58
C GLY A 228 -15.24 4.63 -4.79
N ARG A 229 -14.99 4.04 -3.61
CA ARG A 229 -13.84 4.33 -2.76
C ARG A 229 -12.50 4.02 -3.43
N GLU A 230 -12.39 2.83 -4.03
CA GLU A 230 -11.17 2.44 -4.76
C GLU A 230 -10.92 3.35 -5.96
N LYS A 231 -11.96 3.71 -6.73
CA LYS A 231 -11.84 4.64 -7.88
C LYS A 231 -11.39 6.02 -7.43
N LYS A 232 -11.98 6.56 -6.36
CA LYS A 232 -11.58 7.84 -5.75
C LYS A 232 -10.11 7.78 -5.34
N LYS A 233 -9.69 6.71 -4.65
CA LYS A 233 -8.30 6.55 -4.22
C LYS A 233 -7.33 6.49 -5.40
N THR A 234 -7.63 5.72 -6.44
CA THR A 234 -6.81 5.63 -7.66
C THR A 234 -6.68 6.99 -8.35
N ILE A 235 -7.80 7.67 -8.63
CA ILE A 235 -7.79 8.98 -9.30
C ILE A 235 -7.04 10.04 -8.46
N LEU A 236 -7.22 10.05 -7.14
CA LEU A 236 -6.50 10.99 -6.28
C LEU A 236 -5.01 10.70 -6.22
N SER A 237 -4.61 9.42 -6.22
CA SER A 237 -3.19 9.04 -6.30
C SER A 237 -2.55 9.44 -7.63
N GLU A 238 -3.27 9.29 -8.75
CA GLU A 238 -2.79 9.71 -10.08
C GLU A 238 -2.62 11.24 -10.19
N ARG A 239 -3.49 12.01 -9.52
CA ARG A 239 -3.41 13.48 -9.48
C ARG A 239 -2.36 13.99 -8.51
N ARG A 240 -1.91 13.17 -7.55
CA ARG A 240 -0.93 13.56 -6.54
C ARG A 240 0.46 13.60 -7.16
N LYS A 241 1.05 14.79 -7.22
CA LYS A 241 2.45 14.98 -7.62
C LYS A 241 3.33 14.84 -6.39
N GLU A 242 4.26 13.89 -6.41
CA GLU A 242 5.26 13.75 -5.36
C GLU A 242 6.23 14.93 -5.42
N LEU A 243 6.50 15.54 -4.26
CA LEU A 243 7.40 16.68 -4.14
C LEU A 243 8.70 16.21 -3.50
N ASN A 244 9.81 16.35 -4.22
CA ASN A 244 11.14 16.18 -3.65
C ASN A 244 11.67 17.57 -3.24
N ILE A 245 11.88 17.78 -1.95
CA ILE A 245 12.22 19.10 -1.37
C ILE A 245 13.69 19.14 -0.90
N GLU A 246 14.32 17.99 -0.67
CA GLU A 246 15.59 17.89 0.07
C GLU A 246 16.80 18.50 -0.66
N ASN A 247 16.76 18.55 -2.00
CA ASN A 247 17.91 18.99 -2.81
C ASN A 247 17.61 20.20 -3.70
N LEU A 248 16.63 21.05 -3.34
CA LEU A 248 16.28 22.24 -4.13
C LEU A 248 17.01 23.50 -3.65
N SER A 249 17.40 24.36 -4.61
CA SER A 249 17.91 25.69 -4.31
C SER A 249 16.79 26.63 -3.84
N ALA A 250 17.15 27.70 -3.12
CA ALA A 250 16.17 28.65 -2.56
C ALA A 250 15.25 29.27 -3.61
N ASP A 251 15.76 29.59 -4.81
CA ASP A 251 14.94 30.14 -5.89
C ASP A 251 13.95 29.11 -6.45
N LYS A 252 14.38 27.84 -6.61
CA LYS A 252 13.49 26.74 -7.02
C LYS A 252 12.42 26.43 -5.97
N LEU A 253 12.72 26.61 -4.69
CA LEU A 253 11.71 26.49 -3.62
C LEU A 253 10.66 27.59 -3.72
N ARG A 254 11.03 28.82 -4.07
CA ARG A 254 10.05 29.91 -4.31
C ARG A 254 9.20 29.64 -5.54
N GLU A 255 9.79 29.12 -6.61
CA GLU A 255 9.05 28.75 -7.82
C GLU A 255 8.04 27.63 -7.54
N THR A 256 8.47 26.54 -6.91
CA THR A 256 7.59 25.41 -6.56
C THR A 256 6.49 25.81 -5.58
N ALA A 257 6.78 26.68 -4.60
CA ALA A 257 5.75 27.23 -3.71
C ALA A 257 4.69 28.05 -4.48
N ASN A 258 5.11 28.88 -5.44
CA ASN A 258 4.19 29.64 -6.29
C ASN A 258 3.36 28.73 -7.20
N GLU A 259 3.96 27.66 -7.74
CA GLU A 259 3.24 26.66 -8.55
C GLU A 259 2.18 25.92 -7.74
N LEU A 260 2.52 25.47 -6.52
CA LEU A 260 1.58 24.82 -5.62
C LEU A 260 0.45 25.75 -5.20
N TRP A 261 0.74 27.03 -4.95
CA TRP A 261 -0.26 28.04 -4.64
C TRP A 261 -1.24 28.25 -5.81
N LYS A 262 -0.73 28.38 -7.05
CA LYS A 262 -1.57 28.46 -8.25
C LYS A 262 -2.41 27.20 -8.44
N TRP A 263 -1.82 26.03 -8.20
CA TRP A 263 -2.53 24.75 -8.31
C TRP A 263 -3.67 24.64 -7.28
N MET A 264 -3.42 25.02 -6.03
CA MET A 264 -4.45 25.07 -4.99
C MET A 264 -5.59 26.03 -5.37
N ARG A 265 -5.24 27.22 -5.85
CA ARG A 265 -6.23 28.23 -6.29
C ARG A 265 -7.09 27.73 -7.44
N GLN A 266 -6.51 27.01 -8.40
CA GLN A 266 -7.24 26.39 -9.50
C GLN A 266 -8.23 25.33 -9.00
N LEU A 267 -7.79 24.45 -8.09
CA LEU A 267 -8.67 23.42 -7.51
C LEU A 267 -9.83 24.02 -6.71
N GLU A 268 -9.60 25.12 -5.98
CA GLU A 268 -10.66 25.86 -5.28
C GLU A 268 -11.69 26.44 -6.25
N ALA A 269 -11.23 27.03 -7.36
CA ALA A 269 -12.12 27.58 -8.37
C ALA A 269 -12.97 26.49 -9.04
N GLU A 270 -12.36 25.35 -9.39
CA GLU A 270 -13.10 24.21 -9.95
C GLU A 270 -14.12 23.63 -8.95
N LYS A 271 -13.74 23.52 -7.66
CA LYS A 271 -14.66 23.10 -6.60
C LYS A 271 -15.88 24.02 -6.54
N PHE A 272 -15.66 25.33 -6.53
CA PHE A 272 -16.73 26.32 -6.48
C PHE A 272 -17.70 26.18 -7.67
N GLU A 273 -17.17 26.08 -8.89
CA GLU A 273 -17.98 25.89 -10.09
C GLU A 273 -18.80 24.58 -10.05
N LEU A 274 -18.20 23.49 -9.57
CA LEU A 274 -18.91 22.22 -9.40
C LEU A 274 -20.02 22.30 -8.35
N GLN A 275 -19.77 22.99 -7.23
CA GLN A 275 -20.78 23.22 -6.20
C GLN A 275 -21.94 24.07 -6.73
N TYR A 276 -21.64 25.15 -7.47
CA TYR A 276 -22.67 25.99 -8.08
C TYR A 276 -23.52 25.19 -9.09
N ARG A 277 -22.88 24.40 -9.97
CA ARG A 277 -23.59 23.52 -10.90
C ARG A 277 -24.47 22.49 -10.19
N TYR A 278 -23.97 21.89 -9.12
CA TYR A 278 -24.73 20.93 -8.32
C TYR A 278 -26.00 21.56 -7.73
N MET A 279 -25.91 22.79 -7.19
CA MET A 279 -27.08 23.53 -6.70
C MET A 279 -28.11 23.80 -7.80
N CYS A 280 -27.68 24.24 -8.99
CA CYS A 280 -28.58 24.43 -10.12
C CYS A 280 -29.24 23.11 -10.54
N GLN A 281 -28.47 22.02 -10.65
CA GLN A 281 -28.99 20.70 -11.01
C GLN A 281 -29.98 20.16 -9.99
N LYS A 282 -29.74 20.38 -8.68
CA LYS A 282 -30.67 20.01 -7.60
C LYS A 282 -32.03 20.69 -7.78
N TYR A 283 -32.01 21.98 -8.13
CA TYR A 283 -33.23 22.72 -8.45
C TYR A 283 -33.91 22.20 -9.73
N GLU A 284 -33.16 22.02 -10.81
CA GLU A 284 -33.67 21.49 -12.08
C GLU A 284 -34.34 20.12 -11.91
N ILE A 285 -33.71 19.20 -11.16
CA ILE A 285 -34.28 17.89 -10.83
C ILE A 285 -35.60 18.04 -10.09
N THR A 286 -35.68 18.97 -9.13
CA THR A 286 -36.91 19.23 -8.37
C THR A 286 -38.03 19.72 -9.28
N VAL A 287 -37.74 20.68 -10.17
CA VAL A 287 -38.70 21.18 -11.16
C VAL A 287 -39.13 20.06 -12.11
N LEU A 288 -38.20 19.24 -12.60
CA LEU A 288 -38.50 18.12 -13.50
C LEU A 288 -39.38 17.07 -12.82
N ARG A 289 -39.13 16.74 -11.55
CA ARG A 289 -39.99 15.83 -10.76
C ARG A 289 -41.42 16.37 -10.67
N ASN A 290 -41.58 17.67 -10.40
CA ASN A 290 -42.90 18.31 -10.35
C ASN A 290 -43.60 18.26 -11.71
N ARG A 291 -42.90 18.63 -12.79
CA ARG A 291 -43.44 18.57 -14.16
C ARG A 291 -43.89 17.16 -14.55
N VAL A 292 -43.08 16.14 -14.24
CA VAL A 292 -43.45 14.74 -14.49
C VAL A 292 -44.71 14.37 -13.70
N SER A 293 -44.80 14.75 -12.43
CA SER A 293 -46.00 14.50 -11.60
C SER A 293 -47.26 15.15 -12.20
N ASP A 294 -47.17 16.41 -12.63
CA ASP A 294 -48.31 17.16 -13.18
C ASP A 294 -48.78 16.59 -14.51
N HIS A 295 -47.85 16.23 -15.39
CA HIS A 295 -48.19 15.54 -16.65
C HIS A 295 -48.79 14.14 -16.41
N GLN A 296 -48.37 13.43 -15.37
CA GLN A 296 -48.94 12.11 -15.03
C GLN A 296 -50.34 12.21 -14.41
N LYS A 297 -50.61 13.20 -13.54
CA LYS A 297 -51.92 13.42 -12.89
C LYS A 297 -53.04 13.63 -13.91
N ASN A 298 -52.77 14.35 -15.00
CA ASN A 298 -53.78 14.70 -15.99
C ASN A 298 -54.15 13.55 -16.94
N THR A 299 -53.36 12.46 -16.98
CA THR A 299 -53.62 11.30 -17.86
C THR A 299 -54.59 10.29 -17.26
N LYS A 300 -54.80 10.30 -15.93
CA LYS A 300 -55.67 9.31 -15.25
C LYS A 300 -57.12 9.77 -15.05
N VAL A 301 -57.42 11.07 -15.15
CA VAL A 301 -58.76 11.61 -14.85
C VAL A 301 -59.73 11.53 -16.06
N SER A 302 -59.26 11.36 -17.31
CA SER A 302 -60.17 11.36 -18.47
C SER A 302 -60.87 10.02 -18.75
N ARG A 303 -60.55 8.94 -18.03
CA ARG A 303 -61.03 7.58 -18.37
C ARG A 303 -62.20 7.04 -17.56
N SER A 304 -62.76 7.78 -16.59
CA SER A 304 -63.80 7.25 -15.67
C SER A 304 -65.12 8.04 -15.63
N LYS A 305 -65.39 8.99 -16.53
CA LYS A 305 -66.65 9.77 -16.49
C LYS A 305 -67.41 9.86 -17.82
N ARG A 306 -67.56 8.72 -18.51
CA ARG A 306 -68.60 8.51 -19.52
C ARG A 306 -69.40 7.26 -19.19
N GLY A 307 -70.14 7.35 -18.07
CA GLY A 307 -71.18 6.40 -17.70
C GLY A 307 -72.44 7.20 -17.39
N LEU A 308 -73.53 6.84 -18.07
CA LEU A 308 -74.93 7.20 -17.80
C LEU A 308 -75.30 8.69 -17.85
N GLN A 309 -75.79 9.14 -19.00
CA GLN A 309 -76.99 9.95 -19.05
C GLN A 309 -78.02 9.28 -19.97
N LYS A 310 -79.28 9.43 -19.55
CA LYS A 310 -80.48 8.63 -19.79
C LYS A 310 -80.81 8.24 -21.23
#